data_AF-A0A524HN24-F1
#
_entry.id   AF-A0A524HN24-F1
#
_cell.length_a   1.000
_cell.length_b   1.000
_cell.length_c   1.000
_cell.angle_alpha   90.00
_cell.angle_beta   90.00
_cell.angle_gamma   90.00
#
_symmetry.space_group_name_H-M   'P 1'
#
loop_
_entity.id
_entity.type
_entity.pdbx_description
1 polymer ?
#
loop_
_entity_poly.entity_id
_entity_poly.type
_entity_poly.pdbx_seq_one_letter_code
_entity_poly.pdbx_strand_id
1 'polypeptide(L)'
;MRSTRVLCCSFLLTALLAAVWPQAAAAIPAFARRYKVSCQLCHNPIPKLTAFGLQFAGNGYRFASGEGVSDTVGTGDPLLTL
;
A
#
# COMPACT_ATOMS: atom_id res chain seq x y z
N MET A 1 -14.42 -39.86 -24.56
CA MET A 1 -13.07 -39.74 -23.95
C MET A 1 -12.42 -38.35 -24.15
N ARG A 2 -12.34 -37.79 -25.38
CA ARG A 2 -11.80 -36.42 -25.60
C ARG A 2 -12.62 -35.32 -24.91
N SER A 3 -13.95 -35.35 -25.01
CA SER A 3 -14.84 -34.35 -24.40
C SER A 3 -14.75 -34.35 -22.85
N THR A 4 -14.69 -35.53 -22.23
CA THR A 4 -14.55 -35.68 -20.76
C THR A 4 -13.25 -35.09 -20.21
N ARG A 5 -12.14 -35.23 -20.96
CA ARG A 5 -10.84 -34.63 -20.58
C ARG A 5 -10.88 -33.11 -20.67
N VAL A 6 -11.55 -32.55 -21.68
CA VAL A 6 -11.69 -31.10 -21.85
C VAL A 6 -12.54 -30.49 -20.73
N LEU A 7 -13.66 -31.12 -20.36
CA LEU A 7 -14.47 -30.65 -19.22
C LEU A 7 -13.67 -30.66 -17.91
N CYS A 8 -12.88 -31.71 -17.66
CA CYS A 8 -12.07 -31.82 -16.46
C CYS A 8 -10.98 -30.75 -16.41
N CYS A 9 -10.27 -30.52 -17.53
CA CYS A 9 -9.27 -29.45 -17.62
C CYS A 9 -9.89 -28.06 -17.41
N SER A 10 -11.04 -27.76 -18.01
CA SER A 10 -11.72 -26.48 -17.80
C SER A 10 -12.14 -26.29 -16.35
N PHE A 11 -12.70 -27.32 -15.71
CA PHE A 11 -13.08 -27.26 -14.30
C PHE A 11 -11.88 -27.04 -13.37
N LEU A 12 -10.78 -27.76 -13.62
CA LEU A 12 -9.54 -27.59 -12.87
C LEU A 12 -8.99 -26.18 -13.04
N LEU A 13 -8.98 -25.65 -14.26
CA LEU A 13 -8.51 -24.29 -14.54
C LEU A 13 -9.35 -23.24 -13.82
N THR A 14 -10.69 -23.37 -13.84
CA THR A 14 -11.57 -22.44 -13.12
C THR A 14 -11.39 -22.52 -11.60
N ALA A 15 -11.19 -23.72 -11.04
CA ALA A 15 -10.94 -23.90 -9.63
C ALA A 15 -9.60 -23.28 -9.21
N LEU A 16 -8.55 -23.47 -10.02
CA LEU A 16 -7.24 -22.85 -9.82
C LEU A 16 -7.31 -21.32 -9.85
N LEU A 17 -8.03 -20.74 -10.82
CA LEU A 17 -8.21 -19.29 -10.92
C LEU A 17 -8.98 -18.71 -9.73
N ALA A 18 -10.00 -19.42 -9.24
CA ALA A 18 -10.73 -19.03 -8.04
C ALA A 18 -9.86 -19.10 -6.78
N ALA A 19 -8.98 -20.11 -6.68
CA ALA A 19 -8.11 -20.30 -5.51
C ALA A 19 -7.04 -19.21 -5.36
N VAL A 20 -6.65 -18.55 -6.45
CA VAL A 20 -5.66 -17.45 -6.44
C VAL A 20 -6.32 -16.07 -6.48
N TRP A 21 -7.65 -15.99 -6.31
CA TRP A 21 -8.34 -14.72 -6.36
C TRP A 21 -7.90 -13.83 -5.19
N PRO A 22 -7.40 -12.61 -5.45
CA PRO A 22 -6.94 -11.74 -4.38
C PRO A 22 -8.11 -11.36 -3.47
N GLN A 23 -7.90 -11.50 -2.17
CA GLN A 23 -8.86 -11.05 -1.16
C GLN A 23 -8.62 -9.58 -0.81
N ALA A 24 -9.65 -8.92 -0.28
CA ALA A 24 -9.51 -7.57 0.25
C ALA A 24 -8.43 -7.56 1.36
N ALA A 25 -7.44 -6.68 1.22
CA ALA A 25 -6.40 -6.49 2.22
C ALA A 25 -6.72 -5.28 3.10
N ALA A 26 -6.56 -5.43 4.41
CA ALA A 26 -6.62 -4.32 5.35
C ALA A 26 -5.28 -3.57 5.32
N ALA A 27 -5.13 -2.61 4.40
CA ALA A 27 -3.92 -1.80 4.31
C ALA A 27 -3.74 -0.96 5.58
N ILE A 28 -2.54 -1.02 6.19
CA ILE A 28 -2.18 -0.25 7.38
C ILE A 28 -1.09 0.77 6.98
N PRO A 29 -1.27 2.08 7.20
CA PRO A 29 -0.28 3.08 6.84
C PRO A 29 0.79 3.19 7.94
N ALA A 30 1.55 2.11 8.18
CA ALA A 30 2.48 1.99 9.31
C ALA A 30 3.52 3.11 9.35
N PHE A 31 4.02 3.56 8.20
CA PHE A 31 4.95 4.69 8.10
C PHE A 31 4.31 6.02 8.51
N ALA A 32 3.11 6.31 7.99
CA ALA A 32 2.35 7.50 8.32
C ALA A 32 2.07 7.57 9.83
N ARG A 33 1.70 6.45 10.45
CA ARG A 33 1.50 6.33 11.91
C ARG A 33 2.77 6.53 12.71
N ARG A 34 3.88 5.94 12.28
CA ARG A 34 5.18 6.07 12.98
C ARG A 34 5.62 7.53 13.08
N TYR A 35 5.44 8.28 11.98
CA TYR A 35 5.94 9.64 11.85
C TYR A 35 4.89 10.72 12.07
N LYS A 36 3.62 10.33 12.28
CA LYS A 36 2.48 11.24 12.41
C LYS A 36 2.41 12.25 11.26
N VAL A 37 2.40 11.74 10.03
CA VAL A 37 2.31 12.53 8.80
C VAL A 37 1.33 11.88 7.84
N SER A 38 0.71 12.64 6.94
CA SER A 38 -0.14 12.06 5.90
C SER A 38 0.68 11.36 4.82
N CYS A 39 0.02 10.48 4.08
CA CYS A 39 0.59 9.86 2.90
C CYS A 39 1.00 10.90 1.84
N GLN A 40 0.30 12.04 1.78
CA GLN A 40 0.51 13.07 0.76
C GLN A 40 1.79 13.87 0.98
N LEU A 41 2.28 13.93 2.22
CA LEU A 41 3.56 14.55 2.52
C LEU A 41 4.69 13.86 1.72
N CYS A 42 4.66 12.52 1.67
CA CYS A 42 5.65 11.73 0.96
C CYS A 42 5.26 11.41 -0.49
N HIS A 43 3.97 11.29 -0.82
CA HIS A 43 3.49 10.82 -2.13
C HIS A 43 2.61 11.82 -2.87
N ASN A 44 2.83 11.98 -4.18
CA ASN A 44 1.92 12.71 -5.06
C ASN A 44 2.14 12.39 -6.57
N PRO A 45 1.21 11.71 -7.27
CA PRO A 45 0.22 10.76 -6.73
C PRO A 45 0.89 9.45 -6.28
N ILE A 46 0.25 8.67 -5.41
CA ILE A 46 0.77 7.34 -5.03
C ILE A 46 1.01 6.49 -6.30
N PRO A 47 2.14 5.77 -6.44
CA PRO A 47 3.25 5.59 -5.49
C PRO A 47 4.42 6.59 -5.66
N LYS A 48 4.30 7.57 -6.56
CA LYS A 48 5.37 8.56 -6.84
C LYS A 48 5.68 9.39 -5.60
N LEU A 49 6.96 9.61 -5.34
CA LEU A 49 7.43 10.44 -4.24
C LEU A 49 7.40 11.94 -4.60
N THR A 50 7.08 12.76 -3.60
CA THR A 50 7.32 14.22 -3.62
C THR A 50 8.82 14.50 -3.48
N ALA A 51 9.23 15.76 -3.65
CA ALA A 51 10.62 16.17 -3.35
C ALA A 51 11.00 15.90 -1.88
N PHE A 52 10.04 16.04 -0.96
CA PHE A 52 10.22 15.66 0.45
C PHE A 52 10.37 14.14 0.59
N GLY A 53 9.47 13.36 -0.02
CA GLY A 53 9.54 11.90 0.03
C GLY A 53 10.85 11.33 -0.51
N LEU A 54 11.42 11.94 -1.55
CA LEU A 54 12.73 11.59 -2.08
C LEU A 54 13.87 11.87 -1.09
N GLN A 55 13.84 13.03 -0.41
CA GLN A 55 14.83 13.35 0.63
C GLN A 55 14.69 12.42 1.83
N PHE A 56 13.47 12.15 2.28
CA PHE A 56 13.19 11.20 3.35
C PHE A 56 13.72 9.79 3.03
N ALA A 57 13.50 9.31 1.80
CA ALA A 57 14.06 8.05 1.33
C ALA A 57 15.60 8.09 1.26
N GLY A 58 16.18 9.20 0.78
CA GLY A 58 17.63 9.42 0.75
C GLY A 58 18.27 9.44 2.14
N ASN A 59 17.53 9.88 3.15
CA ASN A 59 17.94 9.86 4.57
C ASN A 59 17.69 8.52 5.26
N GLY A 60 17.44 7.44 4.51
CA GLY A 60 17.20 6.11 5.05
C GLY A 60 15.87 5.97 5.79
N TYR A 61 14.84 6.69 5.33
CA TYR A 61 13.49 6.72 5.92
C TYR A 61 13.48 7.24 7.35
N ARG A 62 14.25 8.30 7.60
CA ARG A 62 14.33 9.03 8.87
C ARG A 62 14.28 10.53 8.59
N PHE A 63 13.60 11.26 9.47
CA PHE A 63 13.65 12.73 9.44
C PHE A 63 15.05 13.22 9.81
N ALA A 64 15.43 14.36 9.23
CA ALA A 64 16.65 15.04 9.60
C ALA A 64 16.57 15.53 11.05
N SER A 65 17.73 15.63 11.72
CA SER A 65 17.79 16.16 13.07
C SER A 65 17.25 17.59 13.13
N GLY A 66 16.24 17.84 13.95
CA GLY A 66 15.61 19.15 14.10
C GLY A 66 14.54 19.48 13.06
N GLU A 67 14.17 18.52 12.20
CA GLU A 67 13.09 18.70 11.23
C GLU A 67 11.72 18.65 11.93
N GLY A 68 11.14 19.83 12.16
CA GLY A 68 9.79 19.97 12.70
C GLY A 68 8.75 19.66 11.63
N VAL A 69 8.37 18.39 11.50
CA VAL A 69 7.33 17.97 10.56
C VAL A 69 6.01 17.87 11.32
N SER A 70 5.04 18.69 10.92
CA SER A 70 3.66 18.57 11.35
C SER A 70 2.78 18.62 10.11
N ASP A 71 1.82 17.71 10.05
CA ASP A 71 0.80 17.64 9.02
C ASP A 71 -0.55 17.88 9.73
N THR A 72 -1.52 18.48 9.05
CA THR A 72 -2.85 18.73 9.64
C THR A 72 -3.98 18.18 8.77
N VAL A 73 -3.64 17.39 7.75
CA VAL A 73 -4.60 16.89 6.76
C VAL A 73 -5.30 15.64 7.28
N GLY A 74 -6.64 15.59 7.21
CA GLY A 74 -7.40 14.39 7.53
C GLY A 74 -6.97 13.20 6.66
N THR A 75 -6.45 12.14 7.28
CA THR A 75 -5.83 10.99 6.58
C THR A 75 -6.77 9.81 6.37
N GLY A 76 -8.01 9.89 6.86
CA GLY A 76 -9.01 8.81 6.78
C GLY A 76 -8.69 7.59 7.64
N ASP A 77 -7.58 7.60 8.39
CA ASP A 77 -7.20 6.55 9.32
C ASP A 77 -7.54 6.98 10.76
N PRO A 78 -8.49 6.33 11.44
CA PRO A 78 -8.89 6.71 12.80
C PRO A 78 -7.78 6.54 13.84
N LEU A 79 -6.72 5.79 13.50
CA LEU A 79 -5.57 5.58 14.39
C LEU A 79 -4.42 6.55 14.10
N LEU A 80 -4.53 7.42 13.09
CA LEU A 80 -3.54 8.42 12.75
C LEU A 80 -4.01 9.80 13.22
N THR A 81 -3.60 10.18 14.42
CA THR A 81 -3.76 11.54 14.95
C THR A 81 -2.52 12.36 14.62
N LEU A 82 -2.69 13.34 13.73
CA LEU A 82 -1.66 14.30 13.36
C LEU A 82 -1.57 15.43 14.39
#